data_AF-A0A6A7RPP8-F1
#
_entry.id   AF-A0A6A7RPP8-F1
#
_cell.length_a   1.000
_cell.length_b   1.000
_cell.length_c   1.000
_cell.angle_alpha   90.00
_cell.angle_beta   90.00
_cell.angle_gamma   90.00
#
_symmetry.space_group_name_H-M   'P 1'
#
loop_
_entity.id
_entity.type
_entity.pdbx_description
1 polymer ?
#
loop_
_entity_poly.entity_id
_entity_poly.type
_entity_poly.pdbx_seq_one_letter_code
_entity_poly.pdbx_strand_id
1 'polypeptide(L)' 'MDGYVLTKNIKGDARFAGIPVVMHSSLSSEANHAMGKAVGVDAYVAKFDAEVLADTLRPLLER' A
#
# COMPACT_ATOMS: atom_id res chain seq x y z
N MET A 1 7.58 14.25 -4.41
CA MET A 1 7.70 12.82 -4.04
C MET A 1 6.29 12.27 -3.97
N ASP A 2 6.00 11.17 -4.65
CA ASP A 2 4.68 10.53 -4.64
C ASP A 2 4.65 9.33 -3.68
N GLY A 3 3.50 8.65 -3.61
CA GLY A 3 3.33 7.47 -2.79
C GLY A 3 4.18 6.27 -3.22
N TYR A 4 4.54 6.16 -4.51
CA TYR A 4 5.37 5.07 -5.02
C TYR A 4 6.83 5.22 -4.58
N VAL A 5 7.38 6.44 -4.72
CA VAL A 5 8.74 6.76 -4.25
C VAL A 5 8.83 6.63 -2.74
N LEU A 6 7.82 7.11 -2.01
CA LEU A 6 7.78 6.95 -0.55
C LEU A 6 7.74 5.47 -0.14
N THR A 7 6.90 4.65 -0.80
CA THR A 7 6.84 3.20 -0.53
C THR A 7 8.19 2.56 -0.74
N LYS A 8 8.85 2.84 -1.88
CA LYS A 8 10.18 2.30 -2.16
C LYS A 8 11.20 2.68 -1.08
N ASN A 9 11.15 3.92 -0.59
CA ASN A 9 12.02 4.38 0.49
C ASN A 9 11.72 3.67 1.82
N ILE A 10 10.43 3.45 2.17
CA ILE A 10 10.05 2.72 3.37
C ILE A 10 10.50 1.26 3.28
N LYS A 11 10.21 0.57 2.17
CA LYS A 11 10.55 -0.86 2.00
C LYS A 11 12.05 -1.10 1.85
N GLY A 12 12.83 -0.09 1.45
CA GLY A 12 14.29 -0.16 1.35
C GLY A 12 15.03 0.16 2.65
N ASP A 13 14.35 0.62 3.69
CA ASP A 13 14.96 1.02 4.95
C ASP A 13 14.71 -0.01 6.06
N ALA A 14 15.78 -0.60 6.58
CA ALA A 14 15.72 -1.64 7.60
C ALA A 14 15.01 -1.22 8.90
N ARG A 15 14.94 0.09 9.19
CA ARG A 15 14.23 0.62 10.37
C ARG A 15 12.72 0.35 10.31
N PHE A 16 12.16 0.19 9.12
CA PHE A 16 10.74 -0.08 8.90
C PHE A 16 10.46 -1.54 8.53
N ALA A 17 11.44 -2.43 8.71
CA ALA A 17 11.25 -3.85 8.49
C ALA A 17 10.06 -4.37 9.33
N GLY A 18 9.13 -5.06 8.67
CA GLY A 18 7.93 -5.59 9.29
C GLY A 18 6.73 -4.63 9.34
N ILE A 19 6.89 -3.35 9.00
CA ILE A 19 5.75 -2.42 8.90
C ILE A 19 5.04 -2.61 7.55
N PRO A 20 3.74 -2.96 7.53
CA PRO A 20 2.98 -3.06 6.29
C PRO A 20 2.69 -1.68 5.70
N VAL A 21 2.78 -1.57 4.38
CA VAL A 21 2.45 -0.36 3.61
C VAL A 21 1.24 -0.62 2.73
N VAL A 22 0.13 0.06 3.04
CA VAL A 22 -1.10 0.03 2.22
C VAL A 22 -1.18 1.30 1.39
N MET A 23 -1.28 1.15 0.08
CA MET A 23 -1.48 2.27 -0.83
C MET A 23 -2.98 2.54 -1.02
N HIS A 24 -3.45 3.64 -0.45
CA HIS A 24 -4.83 4.09 -0.59
C HIS A 24 -4.93 5.25 -1.58
N SER A 25 -5.47 5.02 -2.77
CA SER A 25 -5.38 5.96 -3.91
C SER A 25 -6.68 6.08 -4.71
N SER A 26 -6.95 7.26 -5.29
CA SER A 26 -8.03 7.44 -6.26
C SER A 26 -7.65 6.94 -7.66
N LEU A 27 -6.36 6.68 -7.90
CA LEU A 27 -5.89 6.02 -9.11
C LEU A 27 -6.18 4.52 -8.96
N SER A 28 -7.06 3.96 -9.78
CA SER A 28 -7.54 2.58 -9.62
C SER A 28 -7.36 1.72 -10.87
N SER A 29 -6.57 2.17 -11.84
CA SER A 29 -6.28 1.34 -13.02
C SER A 29 -5.32 0.21 -12.68
N GLU A 30 -5.42 -0.90 -13.41
CA GLU A 30 -4.50 -2.05 -13.29
C GLU A 30 -3.02 -1.64 -13.36
N ALA A 31 -2.70 -0.62 -14.17
CA ALA A 31 -1.34 -0.09 -14.27
C ALA A 31 -0.83 0.49 -12.93
N ASN A 32 -1.71 1.17 -12.17
CA ASN A 32 -1.37 1.70 -10.86
C ASN A 32 -1.21 0.57 -9.81
N HIS A 33 -2.08 -0.45 -9.86
CA HIS A 33 -1.94 -1.63 -9.02
C HIS A 33 -0.61 -2.36 -9.28
N ALA A 34 -0.25 -2.55 -10.55
CA ALA A 34 1.01 -3.17 -10.95
C ALA A 34 2.22 -2.34 -10.49
N MET A 35 2.16 -1.01 -10.61
CA MET A 35 3.21 -0.11 -10.14
C MET A 35 3.36 -0.16 -8.62
N GLY A 36 2.25 -0.18 -7.87
CA GLY A 36 2.26 -0.33 -6.42
C GLY A 36 2.94 -1.62 -5.99
N LYS A 37 2.56 -2.74 -6.62
CA LYS A 37 3.19 -4.05 -6.37
C LYS A 37 4.68 -4.04 -6.68
N ALA A 38 5.09 -3.38 -7.78
CA ALA A 38 6.49 -3.30 -8.17
C ALA A 38 7.37 -2.53 -7.17
N VAL A 39 6.81 -1.55 -6.45
CA VAL A 39 7.53 -0.80 -5.40
C VAL A 39 7.40 -1.41 -4.00
N GLY A 40 6.65 -2.52 -3.87
CA GLY A 40 6.57 -3.29 -2.64
C GLY A 40 5.44 -2.90 -1.68
N VAL A 41 4.34 -2.31 -2.16
CA VAL A 41 3.14 -2.17 -1.32
C VAL A 41 2.64 -3.55 -0.90
N ASP A 42 2.17 -3.66 0.34
CA ASP A 42 1.58 -4.90 0.86
C ASP A 42 0.11 -5.02 0.44
N ALA A 43 -0.56 -3.89 0.21
CA ALA A 43 -1.89 -3.84 -0.41
C ALA A 43 -2.11 -2.53 -1.18
N TYR A 44 -3.02 -2.55 -2.16
CA TYR A 44 -3.47 -1.39 -2.90
C TYR A 44 -5.00 -1.32 -2.85
N VAL A 45 -5.54 -0.23 -2.34
CA VAL A 45 -6.98 -0.03 -2.13
C VAL A 45 -7.45 1.27 -2.80
N ALA A 46 -8.46 1.17 -3.66
CA ALA A 46 -9.08 2.34 -4.26
C ALA A 46 -9.82 3.20 -3.20
N LYS A 47 -9.80 4.53 -3.35
CA LYS A 47 -10.34 5.49 -2.35
C LYS A 47 -11.86 5.50 -2.14
N PHE A 48 -12.60 4.69 -2.88
CA PHE A 48 -14.06 4.82 -2.99
C PHE A 48 -14.84 3.81 -2.15
N ASP A 49 -14.16 2.87 -1.50
CA ASP A 49 -14.81 1.83 -0.69
C ASP A 49 -14.14 1.74 0.69
N ALA A 50 -14.85 2.23 1.70
CA ALA A 50 -14.38 2.23 3.08
C ALA A 50 -14.40 0.82 3.71
N GLU A 51 -15.31 -0.05 3.25
CA GLU A 51 -15.41 -1.42 3.73
C GLU A 51 -14.21 -2.23 3.26
N VAL A 52 -13.84 -2.10 1.97
CA VAL A 52 -12.63 -2.73 1.41
C VAL A 52 -11.36 -2.25 2.12
N LEU A 53 -11.27 -0.96 2.46
CA LEU A 53 -10.14 -0.44 3.25
C LEU A 53 -10.10 -1.10 4.64
N ALA A 54 -11.24 -1.17 5.34
CA ALA A 54 -11.30 -1.76 6.67
C ALA A 54 -10.91 -3.25 6.64
N ASP A 55 -11.41 -4.00 5.67
CA ASP A 55 -11.10 -5.42 5.48
C ASP A 55 -9.64 -5.65 5.12
N THR A 56 -9.01 -4.71 4.40
CA THR A 56 -7.58 -4.75 4.11
C THR A 56 -6.74 -4.49 5.36
N LEU A 57 -7.14 -3.53 6.21
CA LEU A 57 -6.35 -3.12 7.38
C LEU A 57 -6.46 -4.11 8.54
N ARG A 58 -7.63 -4.70 8.78
CA ARG A 58 -7.88 -5.61 9.91
C ARG A 58 -6.83 -6.73 10.05
N PRO A 59 -6.57 -7.56 9.02
CA PRO A 59 -5.57 -8.63 9.13
C PRO A 59 -4.13 -8.11 9.23
N LEU A 60 -3.86 -6.84 8.91
CA LEU A 60 -2.52 -6.24 9.05
C LEU A 60 -2.24 -5.73 10.46
N LEU A 61 -3.29 -5.34 11.19
CA LEU A 61 -3.21 -4.85 12.57
C LEU A 61 -3.24 -5.98 13.62
N GLU A 62 -3.76 -7.15 13.25
CA GLU A 62 -3.87 -8.32 14.12
C GLU A 62 -2.62 -9.23 14.09
N ARG A 63 -1.54 -8.80 13.42
CA ARG A 63 -0.25 -9.52 13.32
C ARG A 63 0.70 -9.12 14.44
#